data_AF-A0A5B1RCX4-F1
#
_entry.id   AF-A0A5B1RCX4-F1
#
_cell.length_a   1.000
_cell.length_b   1.000
_cell.length_c   1.000
_cell.angle_alpha   90.00
_cell.angle_beta   90.00
_cell.angle_gamma   90.00
#
_symmetry.space_group_name_H-M   'P 1'
#
loop_
_entity.id
_entity.type
_entity.pdbx_description
1 polymer ?
#
loop_
_entity_poly.entity_id
_entity_poly.type
_entity_poly.pdbx_seq_one_letter_code
_entity_poly.pdbx_strand_id
1 'polypeptide(L)'
;EEKIVVDWEDGVDEYKNMTEDELWEALGLAEKKQLPFFNAKLDPLGVRHPWDEDQNGAEWIEKNGEAFTPRWHQLVGILKMLENAFAGRPILQMDDVGLGKTLQTIGTIMCLAWFRTVFEEHKRFPGRFAHRKWQGTGENIPNLPHMIIVPTGLVVQVMHEIYRYLQPKSVDALPYTG
;
A
#
# COMPACT_ATOMS: atom_id res chain seq x y z
N GLU A 1 -5.18 -44.53 6.42
CA GLU A 1 -5.02 -43.08 6.54
C GLU A 1 -5.63 -42.42 5.32
N GLU A 2 -6.68 -41.64 5.52
CA GLU A 2 -7.35 -40.91 4.46
C GLU A 2 -6.52 -39.64 4.19
N LYS A 3 -5.88 -39.56 3.02
CA LYS A 3 -5.18 -38.34 2.60
C LYS A 3 -6.22 -37.27 2.31
N ILE A 4 -6.42 -36.37 3.26
CA ILE A 4 -7.12 -35.11 3.02
C ILE A 4 -6.23 -34.32 2.05
N VAL A 5 -6.57 -34.35 0.77
CA VAL A 5 -6.02 -33.41 -0.22
C VAL A 5 -6.74 -32.10 0.03
N VAL A 6 -6.11 -31.20 0.78
CA VAL A 6 -6.56 -29.82 0.86
C VAL A 6 -6.25 -29.19 -0.49
N ASP A 7 -7.29 -28.88 -1.25
CA ASP A 7 -7.16 -28.08 -2.46
C ASP A 7 -6.81 -26.65 -2.00
N TRP A 8 -5.55 -26.28 -2.15
CA TRP A 8 -5.04 -24.98 -1.69
C TRP A 8 -5.35 -23.93 -2.75
N GLU A 9 -6.28 -23.03 -2.44
CA GLU A 9 -6.54 -21.83 -3.25
C GLU A 9 -5.56 -20.72 -2.84
N ASP A 10 -4.92 -20.06 -3.82
CA ASP A 10 -3.93 -19.00 -3.57
C ASP A 10 -4.60 -17.70 -3.05
N GLY A 11 -5.94 -17.62 -3.13
CA GLY A 11 -6.73 -16.49 -2.62
C GLY A 11 -6.62 -15.21 -3.45
N VAL A 12 -5.88 -15.26 -4.56
CA VAL A 12 -5.67 -14.19 -5.55
C VAL A 12 -5.84 -14.69 -6.99
N ASP A 13 -6.44 -15.87 -7.16
CA ASP A 13 -6.65 -16.53 -8.45
C ASP A 13 -7.40 -15.63 -9.45
N GLU A 14 -8.31 -14.79 -8.95
CA GLU A 14 -9.09 -13.85 -9.77
C GLU A 14 -8.23 -12.79 -10.46
N TYR A 15 -6.98 -12.57 -10.03
CA TYR A 15 -6.08 -11.59 -10.60
C TYR A 15 -5.02 -12.20 -11.52
N LYS A 16 -4.88 -13.54 -11.60
CA LYS A 16 -3.78 -14.22 -12.31
C LYS A 16 -3.61 -13.79 -13.78
N ASN A 17 -4.70 -13.39 -14.43
CA ASN A 17 -4.70 -12.97 -15.83
C ASN A 17 -4.70 -11.44 -16.03
N MET A 18 -4.71 -10.66 -14.95
CA MET A 18 -4.67 -9.20 -15.06
C MET A 18 -3.25 -8.72 -15.34
N THR A 19 -3.12 -7.79 -16.27
CA THR A 19 -1.90 -7.03 -16.55
C THR A 19 -1.65 -5.96 -15.49
N GLU A 20 -0.42 -5.44 -15.41
CA GLU A 20 -0.13 -4.31 -14.51
C GLU A 20 -1.02 -3.08 -14.80
N ASP A 21 -1.32 -2.82 -16.07
CA ASP A 21 -2.15 -1.70 -16.50
C ASP A 21 -3.60 -1.86 -16.02
N GLU A 22 -4.16 -3.07 -16.11
CA GLU A 22 -5.49 -3.38 -15.57
C GLU A 22 -5.52 -3.29 -14.04
N LEU A 23 -4.42 -3.60 -13.35
CA LEU A 23 -4.32 -3.41 -11.90
C LEU A 23 -4.28 -1.92 -11.54
N TRP A 24 -3.52 -1.09 -12.25
CA TRP A 24 -3.52 0.35 -12.06
C TRP A 24 -4.88 0.97 -12.36
N GLU A 25 -5.58 0.50 -13.39
CA GLU A 25 -6.95 0.91 -13.69
C GLU A 25 -7.93 0.50 -12.59
N ALA A 26 -7.83 -0.73 -12.09
CA ALA A 26 -8.67 -1.20 -10.99
C ALA A 26 -8.47 -0.37 -9.71
N LEU A 27 -7.26 0.11 -9.44
CA LEU A 27 -6.95 1.05 -8.36
C LEU A 27 -7.39 2.50 -8.66
N GLY A 28 -7.76 2.80 -9.89
CA GLY A 28 -8.11 4.16 -10.35
C GLY A 28 -6.91 5.07 -10.54
N LEU A 29 -5.74 4.50 -10.79
CA LEU A 29 -4.44 5.17 -10.91
C LEU A 29 -3.82 4.97 -12.31
N ALA A 30 -4.64 4.63 -13.32
CA ALA A 30 -4.19 4.33 -14.68
C ALA A 30 -3.33 5.43 -15.33
N GLU A 31 -3.65 6.70 -15.07
CA GLU A 31 -2.93 7.83 -15.68
C GLU A 31 -1.53 8.03 -15.11
N LYS A 32 -1.39 7.97 -13.79
CA LYS A 32 -0.11 8.25 -13.11
C LYS A 32 0.75 7.01 -12.89
N LYS A 33 0.13 5.81 -12.83
CA LYS A 33 0.76 4.52 -12.50
C LYS A 33 1.71 4.63 -11.29
N GLN A 34 1.25 5.37 -10.28
CA GLN A 34 2.00 5.67 -9.07
C GLN A 34 1.07 5.56 -7.86
N LEU A 35 1.54 4.92 -6.79
CA LEU A 35 0.80 4.86 -5.54
C LEU A 35 0.70 6.27 -4.91
N PRO A 36 -0.46 6.63 -4.34
CA PRO A 36 -0.66 7.95 -3.74
C PRO A 36 0.31 8.15 -2.57
N PHE A 37 0.87 9.36 -2.44
CA PHE A 37 1.80 9.76 -1.38
C PHE A 37 3.17 9.08 -1.38
N PHE A 38 3.45 8.17 -2.33
CA PHE A 38 4.78 7.56 -2.47
C PHE A 38 5.75 8.47 -3.21
N ASN A 39 7.04 8.33 -2.91
CA ASN A 39 8.10 8.95 -3.69
C ASN A 39 8.15 8.36 -5.10
N ALA A 40 8.41 9.20 -6.10
CA ALA A 40 8.57 8.76 -7.49
C ALA A 40 9.91 8.05 -7.72
N LYS A 41 10.92 8.40 -6.91
CA LYS A 41 12.26 7.82 -6.95
C LYS A 41 12.70 7.41 -5.54
N LEU A 42 13.57 6.43 -5.45
CA LEU A 42 14.17 5.96 -4.20
C LEU A 42 15.69 5.89 -4.32
N ASP A 43 16.38 5.98 -3.18
CA ASP A 43 17.78 5.59 -3.10
C ASP A 43 17.91 4.07 -3.40
N PRO A 44 18.70 3.67 -4.41
CA PRO A 44 18.95 2.27 -4.73
C PRO A 44 19.58 1.50 -3.57
N LEU A 45 20.44 2.17 -2.78
CA LEU A 45 21.10 1.60 -1.61
C LEU A 45 20.24 1.71 -0.35
N GLY A 46 19.20 2.55 -0.38
CA GLY A 46 18.30 2.77 0.75
C GLY A 46 18.97 3.41 1.96
N VAL A 47 20.09 4.13 1.77
CA VAL A 47 20.86 4.78 2.85
C VAL A 47 20.31 6.16 3.17
N ARG A 48 19.84 6.88 2.15
CA ARG A 48 19.25 8.21 2.27
C ARG A 48 17.74 8.15 2.22
N HIS A 49 17.10 8.92 3.08
CA HIS A 49 15.65 9.09 3.08
C HIS A 49 15.28 10.49 2.58
N PRO A 50 14.13 10.63 1.92
CA PRO A 50 13.61 11.94 1.54
C PRO A 50 13.29 12.82 2.75
N TRP A 51 13.20 12.22 3.94
CA TRP A 51 12.91 12.86 5.21
C TRP A 51 14.18 13.44 5.88
N ASP A 52 15.38 13.18 5.34
CA ASP A 52 16.64 13.68 5.88
C ASP A 52 16.81 15.18 5.57
N GLU A 53 16.22 16.05 6.42
CA GLU A 53 16.29 17.51 6.25
C GLU A 53 17.74 18.02 6.28
N ASP A 54 18.55 17.50 7.20
CA ASP A 54 19.96 17.91 7.38
C ASP A 54 20.87 17.56 6.19
N GLN A 55 20.44 16.64 5.31
CA GLN A 55 21.25 16.12 4.20
C GLN A 55 20.67 16.44 2.82
N ASN A 56 19.64 17.30 2.75
CA ASN A 56 18.84 17.55 1.55
C ASN A 56 18.40 16.24 0.87
N GLY A 57 17.91 15.28 1.66
CA GLY A 57 17.62 13.93 1.19
C GLY A 57 16.68 13.88 -0.02
N ALA A 58 15.62 14.70 -0.01
CA ALA A 58 14.67 14.81 -1.12
C ALA A 58 15.34 15.30 -2.42
N GLU A 59 16.19 16.33 -2.36
CA GLU A 59 16.90 16.85 -3.54
C GLU A 59 17.89 15.82 -4.10
N TRP A 60 18.58 15.10 -3.21
CA TRP A 60 19.51 14.06 -3.62
C TRP A 60 18.78 12.90 -4.34
N ILE A 61 17.64 12.45 -3.80
CA ILE A 61 16.82 11.39 -4.40
C ILE A 61 16.25 11.84 -5.74
N GLU A 62 15.83 13.10 -5.88
CA GLU A 62 15.34 13.59 -7.16
C GLU A 62 16.43 13.52 -8.25
N LYS A 63 17.67 13.86 -7.88
CA LYS A 63 18.81 13.89 -8.81
C LYS A 63 19.44 12.51 -9.09
N ASN A 64 19.51 11.64 -8.08
CA ASN A 64 20.31 10.39 -8.14
C ASN A 64 19.50 9.12 -7.87
N GLY A 65 18.25 9.23 -7.45
CA GLY A 65 17.40 8.10 -7.16
C GLY A 65 16.92 7.38 -8.41
N GLU A 66 16.53 6.12 -8.24
CA GLU A 66 15.93 5.29 -9.29
C GLU A 66 14.41 5.34 -9.22
N ALA A 67 13.77 5.24 -10.38
CA ALA A 67 12.31 5.21 -10.47
C ALA A 67 11.74 4.07 -9.63
N PHE A 68 10.73 4.40 -8.82
CA PHE A 68 10.06 3.43 -7.98
C PHE A 68 8.73 3.01 -8.60
N THR A 69 8.64 1.72 -8.89
CA THR A 69 7.41 1.09 -9.36
C THR A 69 7.18 -0.19 -8.56
N PRO A 70 6.02 -0.35 -7.90
CA PRO A 70 5.66 -1.62 -7.28
C PRO A 70 5.62 -2.74 -8.31
N ARG A 71 5.99 -3.94 -7.90
CA ARG A 71 5.89 -5.14 -8.75
C ARG A 71 4.43 -5.57 -8.88
N TRP A 72 4.09 -6.26 -9.98
CA TRP A 72 2.76 -6.83 -10.22
C TRP A 72 2.11 -7.48 -8.97
N HIS A 73 2.82 -8.39 -8.29
CA HIS A 73 2.26 -9.10 -7.14
C HIS A 73 1.99 -8.18 -5.94
N GLN A 74 2.73 -7.07 -5.83
CA GLN A 74 2.48 -6.06 -4.80
C GLN A 74 1.21 -5.27 -5.10
N LEU A 75 0.96 -4.96 -6.37
CA LEU A 75 -0.29 -4.31 -6.80
C LEU A 75 -1.49 -5.24 -6.58
N VAL A 76 -1.36 -6.53 -6.90
CA VAL A 76 -2.39 -7.54 -6.62
C VAL A 76 -2.72 -7.58 -5.14
N GLY A 77 -1.70 -7.65 -4.27
CA GLY A 77 -1.91 -7.67 -2.83
C GLY A 77 -2.57 -6.40 -2.29
N ILE A 78 -2.17 -5.22 -2.77
CA ILE A 78 -2.83 -3.95 -2.43
C ILE A 78 -4.31 -3.97 -2.84
N LEU A 79 -4.59 -4.37 -4.08
CA LEU A 79 -5.95 -4.43 -4.62
C LEU A 79 -6.82 -5.41 -3.84
N LYS A 80 -6.30 -6.61 -3.53
CA LYS A 80 -7.01 -7.62 -2.75
C LYS A 80 -7.28 -7.15 -1.32
N MET A 81 -6.31 -6.50 -0.67
CA MET A 81 -6.50 -5.90 0.65
C MET A 81 -7.57 -4.80 0.63
N LEU A 82 -7.62 -3.97 -0.42
CA LEU A 82 -8.66 -2.95 -0.57
C LEU A 82 -10.05 -3.57 -0.79
N GLU A 83 -10.20 -4.56 -1.68
CA GLU A 83 -11.47 -5.29 -1.89
C GLU A 83 -11.98 -5.90 -0.58
N ASN A 84 -11.09 -6.49 0.20
CA ASN A 84 -11.43 -7.07 1.49
C ASN A 84 -11.78 -5.99 2.53
N ALA A 85 -11.06 -4.86 2.56
CA ALA A 85 -11.37 -3.74 3.44
C ALA A 85 -12.76 -3.15 3.15
N PHE A 86 -13.11 -2.95 1.88
CA PHE A 86 -14.45 -2.50 1.46
C PHE A 86 -15.55 -3.52 1.79
N ALA A 87 -15.22 -4.81 1.77
CA ALA A 87 -16.14 -5.89 2.13
C ALA A 87 -16.22 -6.16 3.64
N GLY A 88 -15.41 -5.49 4.47
CA GLY A 88 -15.31 -5.78 5.90
C GLY A 88 -14.75 -7.18 6.20
N ARG A 89 -13.92 -7.74 5.31
CA ARG A 89 -13.35 -9.07 5.45
C ARG A 89 -11.88 -8.98 5.88
N PRO A 90 -11.45 -9.74 6.90
CA PRO A 90 -10.04 -9.84 7.23
C PRO A 90 -9.28 -10.62 6.14
N ILE A 91 -7.97 -10.42 6.09
CA ILE A 91 -7.07 -11.11 5.17
C ILE A 91 -5.84 -11.62 5.90
N LEU A 92 -5.38 -12.80 5.50
CA LEU A 92 -4.12 -13.39 5.94
C LEU A 92 -3.19 -13.44 4.73
N GLN A 93 -2.08 -12.70 4.80
CA GLN A 93 -1.11 -12.63 3.74
C GLN A 93 0.05 -13.60 4.01
N MET A 94 0.05 -14.74 3.31
CA MET A 94 1.04 -15.81 3.45
C MET A 94 2.12 -15.81 2.35
N ASP A 95 2.30 -14.68 1.67
CA ASP A 95 3.36 -14.49 0.69
C ASP A 95 4.75 -14.85 1.25
N ASP A 96 5.64 -15.35 0.40
CA ASP A 96 7.02 -15.61 0.75
C ASP A 96 7.73 -14.40 1.38
N VAL A 97 8.73 -14.69 2.20
CA VAL A 97 9.60 -13.67 2.79
C VAL A 97 10.33 -12.92 1.67
N GLY A 98 10.39 -11.59 1.78
CA GLY A 98 11.06 -10.73 0.79
C GLY A 98 10.20 -10.25 -0.38
N LEU A 99 8.93 -10.67 -0.49
CA LEU A 99 8.02 -10.18 -1.55
C LEU A 99 7.53 -8.73 -1.34
N GLY A 100 7.89 -8.10 -0.21
CA GLY A 100 7.56 -6.71 0.09
C GLY A 100 6.17 -6.53 0.68
N LYS A 101 5.78 -7.39 1.63
CA LYS A 101 4.49 -7.31 2.34
C LYS A 101 4.26 -5.94 2.99
N THR A 102 5.31 -5.33 3.56
CA THR A 102 5.19 -3.98 4.15
C THR A 102 4.80 -2.93 3.13
N LEU A 103 5.40 -2.96 1.93
CA LEU A 103 5.03 -2.05 0.85
C LEU A 103 3.56 -2.20 0.50
N GLN A 104 3.06 -3.44 0.45
CA GLN A 104 1.64 -3.68 0.18
C GLN A 104 0.76 -3.13 1.31
N THR A 105 1.11 -3.36 2.58
CA THR A 105 0.35 -2.83 3.73
C THR A 105 0.33 -1.29 3.72
N ILE A 106 1.49 -0.65 3.56
CA ILE A 106 1.59 0.82 3.48
C ILE A 106 0.83 1.33 2.26
N GLY A 107 0.98 0.68 1.11
CA GLY A 107 0.27 1.00 -0.13
C GLY A 107 -1.24 0.96 0.03
N THR A 108 -1.79 -0.06 0.70
CA THR A 108 -3.22 -0.13 1.02
C THR A 108 -3.65 1.03 1.90
N ILE A 109 -2.92 1.35 2.97
CA ILE A 109 -3.25 2.46 3.88
C ILE A 109 -3.25 3.80 3.11
N MET A 110 -2.25 4.03 2.26
CA MET A 110 -2.16 5.24 1.44
C MET A 110 -3.28 5.32 0.41
N CYS A 111 -3.63 4.21 -0.23
CA CYS A 111 -4.78 4.15 -1.13
C CYS A 111 -6.10 4.47 -0.38
N LEU A 112 -6.30 3.97 0.83
CA LEU A 112 -7.50 4.31 1.63
C LEU A 112 -7.55 5.81 1.96
N ALA A 113 -6.43 6.39 2.36
CA ALA A 113 -6.35 7.83 2.63
C ALA A 113 -6.67 8.67 1.38
N TRP A 114 -6.16 8.28 0.22
CA TRP A 114 -6.44 8.94 -1.06
C TRP A 114 -7.88 8.71 -1.54
N PHE A 115 -8.42 7.50 -1.40
CA PHE A 115 -9.81 7.19 -1.75
C PHE A 115 -10.77 8.06 -0.97
N ARG A 116 -10.46 8.34 0.30
CA ARG A 116 -11.24 9.25 1.14
C ARG A 116 -11.28 10.66 0.55
N THR A 117 -10.14 11.23 0.14
CA THR A 117 -10.08 12.57 -0.44
C THR A 117 -10.81 12.64 -1.79
N VAL A 118 -10.62 11.62 -2.64
CA VAL A 118 -11.35 11.51 -3.93
C VAL A 118 -12.86 11.44 -3.70
N PHE A 119 -13.32 10.68 -2.70
CA PHE A 119 -14.74 10.59 -2.38
C PHE A 119 -15.28 11.89 -1.80
N GLU A 120 -14.50 12.62 -0.98
CA GLU A 120 -14.89 13.93 -0.47
C GLU A 120 -15.20 14.91 -1.62
N GLU A 121 -14.36 14.93 -2.65
CA GLU A 121 -14.45 15.79 -3.82
C GLU A 121 -15.52 15.33 -4.83
N HIS A 122 -15.57 14.05 -5.16
CA HIS A 122 -16.37 13.53 -6.27
C HIS A 122 -17.60 12.70 -5.86
N LYS A 123 -17.77 12.45 -4.55
CA LYS A 123 -18.82 11.56 -3.99
C LYS A 123 -18.81 10.15 -4.57
N ARG A 124 -17.64 9.72 -5.05
CA ARG A 124 -17.41 8.42 -5.67
C ARG A 124 -15.97 7.98 -5.44
N PHE A 125 -15.76 6.70 -5.14
CA PHE A 125 -14.42 6.13 -5.07
C PHE A 125 -13.81 5.96 -6.48
N PRO A 126 -12.49 5.86 -6.60
CA PRO A 126 -11.83 5.67 -7.88
C PRO A 126 -11.83 4.19 -8.32
N GLY A 127 -11.52 3.96 -9.60
CA GLY A 127 -11.31 2.63 -10.18
C GLY A 127 -12.50 1.68 -10.00
N ARG A 128 -12.21 0.41 -9.69
CA ARG A 128 -13.20 -0.66 -9.50
C ARG A 128 -14.11 -0.41 -8.29
N PHE A 129 -13.74 0.50 -7.40
CA PHE A 129 -14.49 0.82 -6.19
C PHE A 129 -15.58 1.87 -6.41
N ALA A 130 -15.72 2.43 -7.62
CA ALA A 130 -16.60 3.55 -7.91
C ALA A 130 -18.08 3.35 -7.50
N HIS A 131 -18.58 2.12 -7.48
CA HIS A 131 -19.96 1.81 -7.08
C HIS A 131 -20.06 1.15 -5.70
N ARG A 132 -18.96 1.12 -4.95
CA ARG A 132 -18.90 0.57 -3.59
C ARG A 132 -19.22 1.66 -2.56
N LYS A 133 -19.58 1.19 -1.38
CA LYS A 133 -19.73 2.00 -0.17
C LYS A 133 -18.78 1.44 0.89
N TRP A 134 -18.24 2.30 1.74
CA TRP A 134 -17.41 1.81 2.83
C TRP A 134 -18.24 0.99 3.83
N GLN A 135 -17.66 -0.12 4.30
CA GLN A 135 -18.30 -0.99 5.28
C GLN A 135 -18.54 -0.23 6.60
N GLY A 136 -19.67 -0.52 7.26
CA GLY A 136 -20.05 0.10 8.53
C GLY A 136 -20.71 1.48 8.42
N THR A 137 -20.18 2.41 7.63
CA THR A 137 -20.75 3.76 7.46
C THR A 137 -21.78 3.84 6.33
N GLY A 138 -21.64 3.00 5.29
CA GLY A 138 -22.48 3.06 4.09
C GLY A 138 -22.18 4.25 3.17
N GLU A 139 -21.11 5.01 3.45
CA GLU A 139 -20.68 6.19 2.69
C GLU A 139 -19.15 6.18 2.49
N ASN A 140 -18.45 7.21 2.99
CA ASN A 140 -17.00 7.37 2.87
C ASN A 140 -16.24 6.56 3.93
N ILE A 141 -14.94 6.37 3.68
CA ILE A 141 -13.95 5.83 4.61
C ILE A 141 -13.79 6.81 5.78
N PRO A 142 -13.91 6.37 7.04
CA PRO A 142 -13.76 7.24 8.20
C PRO A 142 -12.30 7.72 8.37
N ASN A 143 -12.13 8.96 8.81
CA ASN A 143 -10.81 9.52 9.12
C ASN A 143 -10.34 9.09 10.52
N LEU A 144 -9.87 7.85 10.61
CA LEU A 144 -9.34 7.27 11.85
C LEU A 144 -7.86 6.89 11.67
N PRO A 145 -7.08 6.85 12.76
CA PRO A 145 -5.69 6.42 12.70
C PRO A 145 -5.59 4.93 12.31
N HIS A 146 -4.48 4.58 11.65
CA HIS A 146 -4.10 3.20 11.38
C HIS A 146 -3.08 2.72 12.41
N MET A 147 -3.18 1.45 12.81
CA MET A 147 -2.25 0.82 13.75
C MET A 147 -1.56 -0.36 13.07
N ILE A 148 -0.23 -0.33 13.03
CA ILE A 148 0.60 -1.43 12.55
C ILE A 148 1.29 -2.03 13.77
N ILE A 149 1.04 -3.31 14.03
CA ILE A 149 1.65 -4.05 15.14
C ILE A 149 2.74 -4.94 14.57
N VAL A 150 3.97 -4.78 15.08
CA VAL A 150 5.11 -5.60 14.69
C VAL A 150 5.91 -6.05 15.92
N PRO A 151 6.67 -7.16 15.84
CA PRO A 151 7.69 -7.47 16.83
C PRO A 151 8.63 -6.29 17.07
N THR A 152 9.07 -6.09 18.32
CA THR A 152 9.90 -4.95 18.72
C THR A 152 11.13 -4.75 17.83
N GLY A 153 11.79 -5.84 17.42
CA GLY A 153 12.97 -5.81 16.55
C GLY A 153 12.70 -5.30 15.13
N LEU A 154 11.44 -5.25 14.68
CA LEU A 154 11.06 -4.79 13.34
C LEU A 154 10.59 -3.34 13.32
N VAL A 155 10.43 -2.67 14.46
CA VAL A 155 9.97 -1.28 14.51
C VAL A 155 10.89 -0.37 13.69
N VAL A 156 12.20 -0.49 13.89
CA VAL A 156 13.19 0.31 13.13
C VAL A 156 13.09 0.04 11.63
N GLN A 157 12.93 -1.22 11.23
CA GLN A 157 12.81 -1.59 9.82
C GLN A 157 11.54 -1.00 9.18
N VAL A 158 10.39 -1.12 9.85
CA VAL A 158 9.13 -0.56 9.33
C VAL A 158 9.19 0.96 9.24
N MET A 159 9.76 1.63 10.24
CA MET A 159 9.94 3.08 10.20
C MET A 159 10.87 3.51 9.05
N HIS A 160 11.96 2.79 8.84
CA HIS A 160 12.86 3.02 7.72
C HIS A 160 12.17 2.83 6.37
N GLU A 161 11.31 1.81 6.23
CA GLU A 161 10.51 1.60 5.03
C GLU A 161 9.47 2.71 4.81
N ILE A 162 8.81 3.20 5.86
CA ILE A 162 7.91 4.36 5.81
C ILE A 162 8.65 5.60 5.30
N TYR A 163 9.80 5.94 5.90
CA TYR A 163 10.58 7.11 5.50
C TYR A 163 11.12 6.97 4.08
N ARG A 164 11.56 5.77 3.69
CA ARG A 164 12.00 5.49 2.33
C ARG A 164 10.86 5.68 1.32
N TYR A 165 9.71 5.06 1.55
CA TYR A 165 8.65 4.97 0.55
C TYR A 165 7.79 6.23 0.42
N LEU A 166 7.50 6.91 1.52
CA LEU A 166 6.50 7.98 1.55
C LEU A 166 7.14 9.36 1.41
N GLN A 167 6.40 10.27 0.79
CA GLN A 167 6.78 11.67 0.68
C GLN A 167 6.82 12.31 2.09
N PRO A 168 7.78 13.22 2.36
CA PRO A 168 7.80 13.95 3.62
C PRO A 168 6.47 14.66 3.88
N LYS A 169 6.01 14.65 5.13
CA LYS A 169 4.75 15.29 5.57
C LYS A 169 3.47 14.70 4.98
N SER A 170 3.56 13.55 4.30
CA SER A 170 2.36 12.82 3.85
C SER A 170 1.68 12.04 4.97
N VAL A 171 2.42 11.68 6.02
CA VAL A 171 1.93 10.93 7.19
C VAL A 171 2.65 11.38 8.45
N ASP A 172 1.96 11.24 9.59
CA ASP A 172 2.58 11.26 10.92
C ASP A 172 2.74 9.82 11.41
N ALA A 173 3.97 9.34 11.51
CA ALA A 173 4.29 7.99 11.99
C ALA A 173 4.79 8.06 13.45
N LEU A 174 4.03 7.47 14.36
CA LEU A 174 4.29 7.51 15.81
C LEU A 174 4.69 6.11 16.32
N PRO A 175 5.99 5.76 16.35
CA PRO A 175 6.43 4.48 16.89
C PRO A 175 6.23 4.44 18.40
N TYR A 176 5.68 3.33 18.90
CA TYR A 176 5.57 3.05 20.33
C TYR A 176 6.36 1.81 20.68
N THR A 177 7.40 1.99 21.49
CA THR A 177 8.22 0.91 22.07
C THR A 177 8.21 1.08 23.58
N GLY A 178 7.94 0.00 24.31
CA GLY A 178 7.98 -0.02 25.78
C GLY A 178 9.39 0.15 26.34
#